data_AF-A0A6G0VTC7-F1
#
_entry.id   AF-A0A6G0VTC7-F1
#
_cell.length_a   1.000
_cell.length_b   1.000
_cell.length_c   1.000
_cell.angle_alpha   90.00
_cell.angle_beta   90.00
_cell.angle_gamma   90.00
#
_symmetry.space_group_name_H-M   'P 1'
#
loop_
_entity.id
_entity.type
_entity.pdbx_description
1 polymer ?
#
loop_
_entity_poly.entity_id
_entity_poly.type
_entity_poly.pdbx_seq_one_letter_code
_entity_poly.pdbx_strand_id
1 'polypeptide(L)'
;MPGEVTRDEPQSLAIDRYKTTVYFTVLDSILTSISNRFKESRDILKDLSILSPVRIKSFGKESSPNLPADAFQSLQRWLPKLDQLALKNEYKTFKKSINALIDGMSPNILHKNEITCLFENNQAIDIEEPFIDSEEEKCDTDNSTEIDSKKLFEVLTNFGILHSFPNLHYAYKALLTISTSSASAERAFSKVKLIKKRLRSITKEDRLESLMILNSEKDININHNLAIDTFAAKSDLLKDSLLFK
;
A
#
# COMPACT_ATOMS: atom_id res chain seq x y z
N MET A 1 56.83 -4.96 -34.82
CA MET A 1 56.13 -5.39 -33.59
C MET A 1 54.64 -5.18 -33.79
N PRO A 2 53.80 -6.20 -33.57
CA PRO A 2 52.36 -6.02 -33.48
C PRO A 2 51.99 -5.47 -32.10
N GLY A 3 50.98 -4.59 -32.01
CA GLY A 3 50.24 -4.37 -30.77
C GLY A 3 50.42 -3.02 -30.07
N GLU A 4 49.90 -1.95 -30.67
CA GLU A 4 49.37 -0.85 -29.88
C GLU A 4 47.93 -0.58 -30.32
N VAL A 5 46.97 -1.17 -29.60
CA VAL A 5 45.56 -0.84 -29.75
C VAL A 5 45.35 0.48 -29.00
N THR A 6 45.48 1.59 -29.71
CA THR A 6 45.16 2.92 -29.20
C THR A 6 43.68 2.94 -28.79
N ARG A 7 43.39 3.21 -27.53
CA ARG A 7 42.02 3.29 -26.97
C ARG A 7 41.21 4.50 -27.47
N ASP A 8 41.81 5.32 -28.33
CA ASP A 8 41.25 6.57 -28.82
C ASP A 8 40.94 6.52 -30.32
N GLU A 9 40.29 5.44 -30.78
CA GLU A 9 39.53 5.55 -32.02
C GLU A 9 38.27 6.39 -31.72
N PRO A 10 38.03 7.52 -32.41
CA PRO A 10 36.79 8.25 -32.25
C PRO A 10 35.66 7.48 -32.95
N GLN A 11 35.12 6.46 -32.28
CA GLN A 11 33.80 5.93 -32.62
C GLN A 11 32.77 6.91 -32.03
N SER A 12 31.75 7.40 -32.73
CA SER A 12 31.26 7.22 -34.09
C SER A 12 30.16 8.30 -34.28
N LEU A 13 29.34 8.21 -35.33
CA LEU A 13 28.22 9.13 -35.63
C LEU A 13 27.52 9.70 -34.38
N ALA A 14 27.02 10.95 -34.46
CA ALA A 14 26.35 11.64 -33.34
C ALA A 14 25.30 10.78 -32.59
N ILE A 15 24.68 9.83 -33.30
CA ILE A 15 23.76 8.81 -32.76
C ILE A 15 24.43 7.89 -31.72
N ASP A 16 25.63 7.39 -31.98
CA ASP A 16 26.32 6.46 -31.09
C ASP A 16 26.86 7.18 -29.84
N ARG A 17 27.29 8.44 -30.01
CA ARG A 17 27.61 9.32 -28.88
C ARG A 17 26.37 9.57 -28.03
N TYR A 18 25.22 9.92 -28.61
CA TYR A 18 23.97 10.09 -27.87
C TYR A 18 23.55 8.79 -27.14
N LYS A 19 23.66 7.65 -27.82
CA LYS A 19 23.29 6.34 -27.28
C LYS A 19 24.12 6.00 -26.03
N THR A 20 25.42 6.24 -26.09
CA THR A 20 26.35 5.92 -24.98
C THR A 20 26.31 6.94 -23.85
N THR A 21 26.27 8.25 -24.16
CA THR A 21 26.37 9.29 -23.12
C THR A 21 25.03 9.66 -22.48
N VAL A 22 23.92 9.52 -23.19
CA VAL A 22 22.60 9.95 -22.70
C VAL A 22 21.66 8.76 -22.53
N TYR A 23 21.46 7.94 -23.57
CA TYR A 23 20.43 6.90 -23.51
C TYR A 23 20.78 5.83 -22.47
N PHE A 24 21.97 5.23 -22.55
CA PHE A 24 22.38 4.19 -21.60
C PHE A 24 22.58 4.74 -20.19
N THR A 25 23.09 5.96 -20.02
CA THR A 25 23.25 6.57 -18.69
C THR A 25 21.91 6.83 -18.01
N VAL A 26 20.90 7.31 -18.74
CA VAL A 26 19.53 7.47 -18.23
C VAL A 26 18.90 6.12 -17.94
N LEU A 27 19.07 5.12 -18.82
CA LEU A 27 18.53 3.78 -18.63
C LEU A 27 19.12 3.13 -17.37
N ASP A 28 20.44 3.20 -17.17
CA ASP A 28 21.10 2.68 -15.98
C ASP A 28 20.64 3.40 -14.71
N SER A 29 20.44 4.72 -14.79
CA SER A 29 19.88 5.50 -13.68
C SER A 29 18.46 5.04 -13.31
N ILE A 30 17.60 4.82 -14.32
CA ILE A 30 16.24 4.31 -14.12
C ILE A 30 16.27 2.90 -13.52
N LEU A 31 17.06 1.99 -14.09
CA LEU A 31 17.19 0.63 -13.59
C LEU A 31 17.69 0.62 -12.15
N THR A 32 18.74 1.38 -11.85
CA THR A 32 19.31 1.50 -10.50
C THR A 32 18.27 2.05 -9.53
N SER A 33 17.52 3.08 -9.93
CA SER A 33 16.46 3.65 -9.10
C SER A 33 15.34 2.65 -8.82
N ILE A 34 14.86 1.93 -9.83
CA ILE A 34 13.82 0.89 -9.65
C ILE A 34 14.34 -0.24 -8.77
N SER A 35 15.53 -0.75 -9.04
CA SER A 35 16.15 -1.83 -8.28
C SER A 35 16.38 -1.44 -6.82
N ASN A 36 16.85 -0.22 -6.55
CA ASN A 36 17.02 0.26 -5.18
C ASN A 36 15.69 0.45 -4.47
N ARG A 37 14.68 1.02 -5.15
CA ARG A 37 13.35 1.26 -4.58
C ARG A 37 12.62 -0.03 -4.20
N PHE A 38 12.79 -1.11 -4.96
CA PHE A 38 12.08 -2.38 -4.77
C PHE A 38 12.97 -3.53 -4.29
N LYS A 39 14.19 -3.25 -3.81
CA LYS A 39 15.17 -4.28 -3.44
C LYS A 39 14.62 -5.29 -2.43
N GLU A 40 13.90 -4.81 -1.42
CA GLU A 40 13.39 -5.62 -0.30
C GLU A 40 11.93 -6.05 -0.49
N SER A 41 11.24 -5.55 -1.51
CA SER A 41 9.80 -5.80 -1.70
C SER A 41 9.51 -7.30 -1.89
N ARG A 42 10.41 -8.01 -2.57
CA ARG A 42 10.27 -9.45 -2.81
C ARG A 42 10.23 -10.23 -1.50
N ASP A 43 11.08 -9.92 -0.54
CA ASP A 43 11.16 -10.68 0.70
C ASP A 43 9.99 -10.33 1.64
N ILE A 44 9.53 -9.08 1.62
CA ILE A 44 8.29 -8.66 2.29
C ILE A 44 7.08 -9.43 1.70
N LEU A 45 6.98 -9.51 0.37
CA LEU A 45 5.90 -10.23 -0.30
C LEU A 45 5.95 -11.75 -0.06
N LYS A 46 7.16 -12.33 0.07
CA LYS A 46 7.30 -13.74 0.49
C LYS A 46 6.73 -13.93 1.89
N ASP A 47 7.08 -13.09 2.85
CA ASP A 47 6.54 -13.18 4.22
C ASP A 47 5.00 -12.99 4.24
N LEU A 48 4.48 -12.04 3.45
CA LEU A 48 3.05 -11.81 3.32
C LEU A 48 2.31 -12.98 2.66
N SER A 49 2.94 -13.70 1.73
CA SER A 49 2.36 -14.89 1.11
C SER A 49 2.08 -16.02 2.12
N ILE A 50 2.78 -16.03 3.26
CA ILE A 50 2.54 -16.98 4.36
C ILE A 50 1.14 -16.77 4.96
N LEU A 51 0.65 -15.53 4.98
CA LEU A 51 -0.67 -15.16 5.50
C LEU A 51 -1.82 -15.50 4.54
N SER A 52 -1.53 -15.94 3.32
CA SER A 52 -2.57 -16.34 2.37
C SER A 52 -3.35 -17.56 2.89
N PRO A 53 -4.69 -17.57 2.77
CA PRO A 53 -5.53 -18.71 3.17
C PRO A 53 -5.11 -20.03 2.53
N VAL A 54 -4.66 -20.00 1.27
CA VAL A 54 -4.12 -21.16 0.54
C VAL A 54 -2.90 -21.71 1.27
N ARG A 55 -2.01 -20.83 1.71
CA ARG A 55 -0.76 -21.21 2.38
C ARG A 55 -1.02 -21.75 3.78
N ILE A 56 -1.93 -21.12 4.53
CA ILE A 56 -2.34 -21.58 5.86
C ILE A 56 -2.90 -23.01 5.82
N LYS A 57 -3.80 -23.30 4.85
CA LYS A 57 -4.35 -24.65 4.63
C LYS A 57 -3.28 -25.66 4.18
N SER A 58 -2.34 -25.24 3.34
CA SER A 58 -1.28 -26.12 2.81
C SER A 58 -0.31 -26.63 3.87
N PHE A 59 -0.06 -25.87 4.93
CA PHE A 59 0.78 -26.29 6.06
C PHE A 59 0.10 -27.34 6.98
N GLY A 60 -1.06 -27.88 6.61
CA GLY A 60 -1.79 -28.90 7.40
C GLY A 60 -1.56 -30.36 6.99
N LYS A 61 -0.85 -30.64 5.90
CA LYS A 61 -0.50 -32.02 5.51
C LYS A 61 0.78 -32.43 6.24
N GLU A 62 0.80 -33.64 6.80
CA GLU A 62 1.85 -34.14 7.72
C GLU A 62 3.29 -34.11 7.15
N SER A 63 3.47 -33.88 5.84
CA SER A 63 4.78 -33.71 5.20
C SER A 63 5.23 -32.25 4.97
N SER A 64 4.52 -31.24 5.51
CA SER A 64 4.92 -29.84 5.30
C SER A 64 6.02 -29.40 6.29
N PRO A 65 7.02 -28.62 5.83
CA PRO A 65 8.06 -28.12 6.71
C PRO A 65 7.45 -27.18 7.74
N ASN A 66 7.93 -27.26 8.99
CA ASN A 66 7.66 -26.25 10.00
C ASN A 66 7.94 -24.85 9.44
N LEU A 67 7.22 -23.84 9.95
CA LEU A 67 7.42 -22.45 9.55
C LEU A 67 8.94 -22.12 9.59
N PRO A 68 9.52 -21.59 8.49
CA PRO A 68 10.95 -21.30 8.43
C PRO A 68 11.43 -20.46 9.61
N ALA A 69 12.67 -20.70 10.04
CA ALA A 69 13.24 -20.02 11.20
C ALA A 69 13.31 -18.49 11.01
N ASP A 70 13.45 -18.04 9.76
CA ASP A 70 13.51 -16.64 9.31
C ASP A 70 12.14 -16.04 8.94
N ALA A 71 11.04 -16.79 9.04
CA ALA A 71 9.72 -16.30 8.64
C ALA A 71 9.34 -14.97 9.32
N PHE A 72 8.73 -14.05 8.57
CA PHE A 72 8.33 -12.71 9.03
C PHE A 72 9.48 -11.75 9.39
N GLN A 73 10.74 -12.13 9.14
CA GLN A 73 11.88 -11.24 9.41
C GLN A 73 11.85 -9.98 8.54
N SER A 74 11.51 -10.13 7.26
CA SER A 74 11.44 -9.01 6.32
C SER A 74 10.22 -8.14 6.60
N LEU A 75 9.12 -8.77 7.01
CA LEU A 75 7.91 -8.07 7.44
C LEU A 75 8.15 -7.23 8.71
N GLN A 76 8.91 -7.74 9.68
CA GLN A 76 9.31 -6.97 10.87
C GLN A 76 10.21 -5.77 10.50
N ARG A 77 11.14 -5.93 9.56
CA ARG A 77 11.97 -4.80 9.08
C ARG A 77 11.13 -3.72 8.43
N TRP A 78 10.12 -4.12 7.67
CA TRP A 78 9.19 -3.21 7.01
C TRP A 78 8.21 -2.54 7.98
N LEU A 79 7.78 -3.26 9.02
CA LEU A 79 6.85 -2.79 10.05
C LEU A 79 7.50 -2.85 11.43
N PRO A 80 8.22 -1.79 11.87
CA PRO A 80 9.00 -1.79 13.10
C PRO A 80 8.19 -2.04 14.38
N LYS A 81 6.87 -1.81 14.34
CA LYS A 81 5.95 -2.04 15.46
C LYS A 81 5.65 -3.52 15.71
N LEU A 82 6.08 -4.41 14.82
CA LEU A 82 5.72 -5.82 14.83
C LEU A 82 6.78 -6.65 15.58
N ASP A 83 6.35 -7.57 16.44
CA ASP A 83 7.22 -8.56 17.06
C ASP A 83 7.16 -9.88 16.27
N GLN A 84 8.30 -10.27 15.68
CA GLN A 84 8.43 -11.49 14.90
C GLN A 84 8.13 -12.75 15.72
N LEU A 85 8.56 -12.81 16.98
CA LEU A 85 8.36 -14.00 17.82
C LEU A 85 6.89 -14.15 18.20
N ALA A 86 6.27 -13.05 18.64
CA ALA A 86 4.84 -13.02 18.91
C ALA A 86 4.03 -13.38 17.66
N LEU A 87 4.34 -12.79 16.49
CA LEU A 87 3.65 -13.11 15.23
C LEU A 87 3.77 -14.59 14.85
N LYS A 88 4.94 -15.22 15.03
CA LYS A 88 5.11 -16.66 14.77
C LYS A 88 4.21 -17.51 15.67
N ASN A 89 4.10 -17.15 16.95
CA ASN A 89 3.29 -17.88 17.91
C ASN A 89 1.80 -17.67 17.63
N GLU A 90 1.38 -16.42 17.40
CA GLU A 90 0.03 -16.04 16.99
C GLU A 90 -0.39 -16.79 15.71
N TYR A 91 0.45 -16.78 14.68
CA TYR A 91 0.21 -17.50 13.42
C TYR A 91 0.02 -19.00 13.64
N LYS A 92 0.88 -19.65 14.45
CA LYS A 92 0.76 -21.08 14.75
C LYS A 92 -0.53 -21.41 15.49
N THR A 93 -0.93 -20.57 16.44
CA THR A 93 -2.18 -20.73 17.19
C THR A 93 -3.38 -20.51 16.29
N PHE A 94 -3.39 -19.41 15.53
CA PHE A 94 -4.46 -19.06 14.60
C PHE A 94 -4.67 -20.13 13.52
N LYS A 95 -3.58 -20.66 12.96
CA LYS A 95 -3.63 -21.77 12.00
C LYS A 95 -4.37 -23.00 12.54
N LYS A 96 -4.22 -23.32 13.83
CA LYS A 96 -4.91 -24.48 14.44
C LYS A 96 -6.40 -24.20 14.63
N SER A 97 -6.77 -22.96 14.93
CA SER A 97 -8.16 -22.56 15.19
C SER A 97 -8.93 -22.09 13.96
N ILE A 98 -8.27 -21.88 12.82
CA ILE A 98 -8.86 -21.23 11.63
C ILE A 98 -10.13 -21.92 11.12
N ASN A 99 -10.14 -23.26 11.02
CA ASN A 99 -11.31 -23.99 10.53
C ASN A 99 -12.49 -23.84 11.49
N ALA A 100 -12.24 -23.99 12.80
CA ALA A 100 -13.28 -23.83 13.82
C ALA A 100 -13.83 -22.40 13.87
N LEU A 101 -12.99 -21.39 13.64
CA LEU A 101 -13.39 -19.99 13.57
C LEU A 101 -14.28 -19.71 12.34
N ILE A 102 -13.95 -20.31 11.21
CA ILE A 102 -14.72 -20.16 9.97
C ILE A 102 -16.05 -20.90 10.07
N ASP A 103 -16.05 -22.12 10.60
CA ASP A 103 -17.27 -22.90 10.82
C ASP A 103 -18.19 -22.23 11.86
N GLY A 104 -17.62 -21.57 12.89
CA GLY A 104 -18.36 -20.82 13.90
C GLY A 104 -19.01 -19.53 13.38
N MET A 105 -18.53 -18.97 12.26
CA MET A 105 -19.18 -17.83 11.60
C MET A 105 -20.43 -18.21 10.81
N SER A 106 -20.52 -19.47 10.37
CA SER A 106 -21.69 -20.02 9.69
C SER A 106 -22.27 -21.18 10.50
N PRO A 107 -23.01 -20.91 11.59
CA PRO A 107 -23.74 -21.97 12.26
C PRO A 107 -24.77 -22.56 11.27
N ASN A 108 -24.44 -23.69 10.66
CA ASN A 108 -25.33 -24.41 9.73
C ASN A 108 -26.62 -24.92 10.41
N ILE A 109 -26.72 -24.78 11.73
CA ILE A 109 -27.90 -25.07 12.53
C ILE A 109 -27.99 -24.02 13.64
N LEU A 110 -28.59 -22.88 13.35
CA LEU A 110 -29.30 -22.14 14.40
C LEU A 110 -30.59 -22.93 14.66
N HIS A 111 -30.87 -23.25 15.92
CA HIS A 111 -32.20 -23.73 16.31
C HIS A 111 -33.24 -22.83 15.64
N LYS A 112 -34.27 -23.43 15.01
CA LYS A 112 -35.42 -22.69 14.49
C LYS A 112 -36.06 -21.96 15.67
N ASN A 113 -35.60 -20.74 15.91
CA ASN A 113 -36.31 -19.81 16.76
C ASN A 113 -37.39 -19.21 15.87
N GLU A 114 -38.61 -19.63 16.12
CA GLU A 114 -39.84 -18.97 15.69
C GLU A 114 -39.88 -17.54 16.26
N ILE A 115 -39.04 -16.64 15.76
CA ILE A 115 -39.24 -15.19 15.87
C ILE A 115 -38.85 -14.58 14.53
N THR A 116 -39.61 -14.96 13.50
CA THR A 116 -39.94 -14.05 12.41
C THR A 116 -40.62 -12.83 13.02
N CYS A 117 -40.41 -11.67 12.39
CA CYS A 117 -41.03 -10.36 12.62
C CYS A 117 -40.82 -9.74 14.01
N LEU A 118 -40.04 -8.64 14.09
CA LEU A 118 -40.40 -7.48 14.91
C LEU A 118 -39.54 -6.19 14.76
N PHE A 119 -38.70 -5.99 13.74
CA PHE A 119 -38.11 -4.65 13.50
C PHE A 119 -37.97 -4.29 12.02
N GLU A 120 -39.05 -4.48 11.26
CA GLU A 120 -39.39 -3.56 10.19
C GLU A 120 -40.39 -2.57 10.78
N ASN A 121 -39.98 -1.31 10.95
CA ASN A 121 -40.81 -0.11 10.81
C ASN A 121 -40.00 1.17 11.09
N ASN A 122 -39.53 1.78 10.00
CA ASN A 122 -39.55 3.21 9.68
C ASN A 122 -39.03 4.25 10.70
N GLN A 123 -37.95 4.94 10.33
CA GLN A 123 -38.00 6.39 10.11
C GLN A 123 -36.87 6.86 9.19
N ALA A 124 -37.27 7.47 8.07
CA ALA A 124 -36.42 8.20 7.15
C ALA A 124 -35.87 9.45 7.83
N ILE A 125 -34.57 9.71 7.68
CA ILE A 125 -33.96 11.01 7.93
C ILE A 125 -33.10 11.33 6.71
N ASP A 126 -33.57 12.30 5.93
CA ASP A 126 -32.86 12.94 4.83
C ASP A 126 -31.61 13.67 5.38
N ILE A 127 -30.42 13.31 4.88
CA ILE A 127 -29.23 14.16 4.98
C ILE A 127 -28.53 14.12 3.61
N GLU A 128 -28.36 15.32 3.05
CA GLU A 128 -27.84 15.64 1.72
C GLU A 128 -26.48 14.98 1.42
N GLU A 129 -26.39 14.36 0.24
CA GLU A 129 -25.20 13.70 -0.31
C GLU A 129 -24.05 14.67 -0.62
N PRO A 130 -22.79 14.32 -0.28
CA PRO A 130 -21.65 14.73 -1.07
C PRO A 130 -21.31 13.63 -2.09
N PHE A 131 -21.46 13.99 -3.37
CA PHE A 131 -20.97 13.34 -4.59
C PHE A 131 -19.84 12.31 -4.38
N ILE A 132 -20.19 11.02 -4.33
CA ILE A 132 -19.27 9.88 -4.45
C ILE A 132 -19.43 9.32 -5.88
N ASP A 133 -18.37 9.41 -6.67
CA ASP A 133 -18.24 8.75 -7.97
C ASP A 133 -17.99 7.25 -7.70
N SER A 134 -19.07 6.52 -7.43
CA SER A 134 -19.07 5.07 -7.24
C SER A 134 -19.19 4.39 -8.60
N GLU A 135 -18.06 4.02 -9.19
CA GLU A 135 -18.04 2.86 -10.09
C GLU A 135 -18.32 1.62 -9.23
N GLU A 136 -19.60 1.23 -9.18
CA GLU A 136 -20.04 -0.05 -8.64
C GLU A 136 -19.47 -1.18 -9.51
N GLU A 137 -18.37 -1.80 -9.07
CA GLU A 137 -18.06 -3.16 -9.49
C GLU A 137 -19.10 -4.08 -8.84
N LYS A 138 -20.07 -4.51 -9.66
CA LYS A 138 -20.93 -5.66 -9.36
C LYS A 138 -20.05 -6.87 -9.10
N CYS A 139 -20.03 -7.33 -7.86
CA CYS A 139 -19.52 -8.66 -7.53
C CYS A 139 -20.57 -9.69 -7.93
N ASP A 140 -20.35 -10.29 -9.11
CA ASP A 140 -21.05 -11.50 -9.51
C ASP A 140 -20.88 -12.58 -8.44
N THR A 141 -22.01 -13.14 -8.01
CA THR A 141 -22.10 -14.27 -7.10
C THR A 141 -21.58 -15.52 -7.78
N ASP A 142 -20.37 -15.96 -7.43
CA ASP A 142 -19.86 -17.28 -7.81
C ASP A 142 -19.59 -18.17 -6.58
N ASN A 143 -20.30 -19.29 -6.57
CA ASN A 143 -20.24 -20.37 -5.58
C ASN A 143 -18.90 -21.13 -5.66
N SER A 144 -17.83 -20.57 -5.12
CA SER A 144 -16.64 -21.32 -4.75
C SER A 144 -16.28 -21.08 -3.29
N THR A 145 -16.03 -22.16 -2.56
CA THR A 145 -15.64 -22.22 -1.15
C THR A 145 -14.18 -21.76 -0.96
N GLU A 146 -13.81 -20.63 -1.54
CA GLU A 146 -12.47 -20.06 -1.40
C GLU A 146 -12.48 -19.05 -0.25
N ILE A 147 -11.67 -19.35 0.78
CA ILE A 147 -11.47 -18.46 1.92
C ILE A 147 -10.57 -17.35 1.41
N ASP A 148 -11.12 -16.13 1.32
CA ASP A 148 -10.39 -14.95 0.88
C ASP A 148 -9.67 -14.29 2.06
N SER A 149 -8.58 -13.56 1.78
CA SER A 149 -7.80 -12.82 2.78
C SER A 149 -8.65 -11.75 3.48
N LYS A 150 -9.66 -11.20 2.80
CA LYS A 150 -10.65 -10.27 3.37
C LYS A 150 -11.52 -10.95 4.44
N LYS A 151 -12.09 -12.12 4.13
CA LYS A 151 -12.88 -12.91 5.09
C LYS A 151 -12.04 -13.27 6.31
N LEU A 152 -10.76 -13.59 6.11
CA LEU A 152 -9.86 -13.93 7.20
C LEU A 152 -9.55 -12.74 8.12
N PHE A 153 -9.41 -11.56 7.55
CA PHE A 153 -9.27 -10.32 8.31
C PHE A 153 -10.54 -9.96 9.07
N GLU A 154 -11.71 -10.19 8.47
CA GLU A 154 -13.00 -10.03 9.15
C GLU A 154 -13.12 -10.96 10.35
N VAL A 155 -12.66 -12.21 10.25
CA VAL A 155 -12.59 -13.15 11.38
C VAL A 155 -11.71 -12.64 12.50
N LEU A 156 -10.56 -12.03 12.17
CA LEU A 156 -9.66 -11.46 13.17
C LEU A 156 -10.24 -10.21 13.85
N THR A 157 -11.12 -9.49 13.15
CA THR A 157 -11.73 -8.25 13.63
C THR A 157 -12.98 -8.53 14.46
N ASN A 158 -13.77 -9.52 14.05
CA ASN A 158 -14.97 -9.97 14.76
C ASN A 158 -14.59 -10.87 15.96
N PHE A 159 -15.48 -10.97 16.95
CA PHE A 159 -15.31 -11.79 18.17
C PHE A 159 -14.26 -11.34 19.20
N GLY A 160 -13.75 -10.09 19.16
CA GLY A 160 -12.78 -9.61 20.16
C GLY A 160 -11.40 -10.29 20.07
N ILE A 161 -11.17 -11.03 18.98
CA ILE A 161 -9.95 -11.78 18.66
C ILE A 161 -8.76 -10.86 18.41
N LEU A 162 -9.03 -9.58 18.08
CA LEU A 162 -8.05 -8.51 17.94
C LEU A 162 -7.04 -8.44 19.10
N HIS A 163 -7.53 -8.58 20.35
CA HIS A 163 -6.66 -8.53 21.53
C HIS A 163 -5.79 -9.78 21.70
N SER A 164 -6.26 -10.92 21.19
CA SER A 164 -5.54 -12.19 21.27
C SER A 164 -4.48 -12.34 20.17
N PHE A 165 -4.65 -11.65 19.04
CA PHE A 165 -3.74 -11.72 17.89
C PHE A 165 -3.38 -10.33 17.32
N PRO A 166 -2.78 -9.43 18.11
CA PRO A 166 -2.52 -8.05 17.71
C PRO A 166 -1.50 -7.95 16.56
N ASN A 167 -0.44 -8.77 16.58
CA ASN A 167 0.59 -8.73 15.54
C ASN A 167 0.08 -9.30 14.23
N LEU A 168 -0.70 -10.39 14.31
CA LEU A 168 -1.32 -11.00 13.15
C LEU A 168 -2.33 -10.07 12.49
N HIS A 169 -3.20 -9.43 13.28
CA HIS A 169 -4.13 -8.42 12.77
C HIS A 169 -3.38 -7.26 12.09
N TYR A 170 -2.31 -6.76 12.70
CA TYR A 170 -1.50 -5.70 12.10
C TYR A 170 -0.86 -6.13 10.77
N ALA A 171 -0.37 -7.37 10.69
CA ALA A 171 0.18 -7.93 9.46
C ALA A 171 -0.89 -8.08 8.36
N TYR A 172 -2.11 -8.54 8.68
CA TYR A 172 -3.22 -8.60 7.73
C TYR A 172 -3.69 -7.21 7.30
N LYS A 173 -3.73 -6.23 8.21
CA LYS A 173 -4.03 -4.84 7.85
C LYS A 173 -3.03 -4.34 6.83
N ALA A 174 -1.74 -4.60 7.04
CA ALA A 174 -0.70 -4.23 6.09
C ALA A 174 -0.85 -4.96 4.74
N LEU A 175 -1.15 -6.27 4.76
CA LEU A 175 -1.43 -7.06 3.56
C LEU A 175 -2.56 -6.45 2.70
N LEU A 176 -3.67 -6.07 3.34
CA LEU A 176 -4.84 -5.51 2.66
C LEU A 176 -4.65 -4.05 2.22
N THR A 177 -3.68 -3.34 2.80
CA THR A 177 -3.38 -1.94 2.44
C THR A 177 -2.42 -1.86 1.24
N ILE A 178 -1.72 -2.94 0.90
CA ILE A 178 -0.88 -2.96 -0.31
C ILE A 178 -1.79 -2.82 -1.53
N SER A 179 -1.55 -1.77 -2.31
CA SER A 179 -2.32 -1.51 -3.52
C SER A 179 -2.12 -2.65 -4.51
N THR A 180 -3.21 -3.36 -4.81
CA THR A 180 -3.23 -4.47 -5.77
C THR A 180 -3.49 -4.01 -7.22
N SER A 181 -3.92 -2.75 -7.40
CA SER A 181 -4.33 -2.19 -8.70
C SER A 181 -3.52 -0.93 -9.07
N SER A 182 -3.27 -0.73 -10.36
CA SER A 182 -2.64 0.47 -10.90
C SER A 182 -3.52 1.71 -10.81
N ALA A 183 -4.83 1.56 -10.57
CA ALA A 183 -5.80 2.67 -10.61
C ALA A 183 -5.41 3.84 -9.68
N SER A 184 -4.88 3.56 -8.49
CA SER A 184 -4.41 4.61 -7.57
C SER A 184 -3.22 5.39 -8.15
N ALA A 185 -2.26 4.67 -8.74
CA ALA A 185 -1.12 5.29 -9.41
C ALA A 185 -1.57 6.09 -10.65
N GLU A 186 -2.52 5.58 -11.44
CA GLU A 186 -3.08 6.27 -12.61
C GLU A 186 -3.82 7.55 -12.24
N ARG A 187 -4.60 7.54 -11.15
CA ARG A 187 -5.22 8.74 -10.58
C ARG A 187 -4.14 9.76 -10.16
N ALA A 188 -3.07 9.32 -9.48
CA ALA A 188 -1.96 10.19 -9.12
C ALA A 188 -1.27 10.80 -10.36
N PHE A 189 -0.95 10.01 -11.38
CA PHE A 189 -0.36 10.50 -12.63
C PHE A 189 -1.30 11.47 -13.38
N SER A 190 -2.60 11.24 -13.33
CA SER A 190 -3.61 12.16 -13.88
C SER A 190 -3.57 13.52 -13.19
N LYS A 191 -3.38 13.56 -11.86
CA LYS A 191 -3.18 14.81 -11.11
C LYS A 191 -1.85 15.48 -11.44
N VAL A 192 -0.74 14.73 -11.52
CA VAL A 192 0.57 15.26 -11.96
C VAL A 192 0.45 15.92 -13.33
N LYS A 193 -0.24 15.25 -14.28
CA LYS A 193 -0.48 15.78 -15.62
C LYS A 193 -1.27 17.07 -15.58
N LEU A 194 -2.31 17.15 -14.75
CA LEU A 194 -3.12 18.36 -14.57
C LEU A 194 -2.30 19.51 -13.96
N ILE A 195 -1.50 19.25 -12.93
CA ILE A 195 -0.57 20.21 -12.33
C ILE A 195 0.39 20.77 -13.38
N LYS A 196 1.09 19.89 -14.11
CA LYS A 196 2.06 20.29 -15.14
C LYS A 196 1.42 21.05 -16.30
N LYS A 197 0.23 20.63 -16.75
CA LYS A 197 -0.47 21.25 -17.89
C LYS A 197 -1.13 22.58 -17.52
N ARG A 198 -1.88 22.65 -16.41
CA ARG A 198 -2.58 23.88 -16.01
C ARG A 198 -1.63 24.97 -15.56
N LEU A 199 -0.54 24.63 -14.86
CA LEU A 199 0.43 25.61 -14.38
C LEU A 199 1.57 25.89 -15.36
N ARG A 200 1.57 25.23 -16.54
CA ARG A 200 2.61 25.31 -17.60
C ARG A 200 4.03 25.45 -17.05
N SER A 201 4.34 24.69 -15.99
CA SER A 201 5.48 24.99 -15.15
C SER A 201 6.69 24.14 -15.54
N ILE A 202 7.82 24.79 -15.85
CA ILE A 202 9.14 24.16 -15.74
C ILE A 202 9.43 24.05 -14.23
N THR A 203 8.91 22.99 -13.60
CA THR A 203 9.00 22.75 -12.16
C THR A 203 10.07 21.70 -11.88
N LYS A 204 10.98 22.00 -10.93
CA LYS A 204 11.95 21.05 -10.38
C LYS A 204 11.25 19.99 -9.53
N GLU A 205 11.87 18.82 -9.37
CA GLU A 205 11.30 17.66 -8.66
C GLU A 205 10.74 18.04 -7.27
N ASP A 206 11.54 18.69 -6.43
CA ASP A 206 11.14 19.06 -5.06
C ASP A 206 9.83 19.87 -4.98
N ARG A 207 9.63 20.80 -5.92
CA ARG A 207 8.42 21.62 -5.98
C ARG A 207 7.23 20.83 -6.53
N LEU A 208 7.46 19.91 -7.46
CA LEU A 208 6.41 19.03 -7.98
C LEU A 208 5.92 18.08 -6.88
N GLU A 209 6.86 17.49 -6.14
CA GLU A 209 6.56 16.61 -4.99
C GLU A 209 5.74 17.34 -3.93
N SER A 210 6.19 18.54 -3.52
CA SER A 210 5.46 19.38 -2.56
C SER A 210 4.02 19.68 -3.00
N LEU A 211 3.83 19.99 -4.30
CA LEU A 211 2.50 20.29 -4.85
C LEU A 211 1.61 19.05 -4.99
N MET A 212 2.22 17.88 -5.22
CA MET A 212 1.51 16.60 -5.22
C MET A 212 1.01 16.26 -3.81
N ILE A 213 1.83 16.44 -2.78
CA ILE A 213 1.43 16.25 -1.37
C ILE A 213 0.23 17.14 -1.05
N LEU A 214 0.32 18.45 -1.37
CA LEU A 214 -0.78 19.40 -1.16
C LEU A 214 -2.08 19.01 -1.90
N ASN A 215 -1.96 18.37 -3.08
CA ASN A 215 -3.13 17.93 -3.83
C ASN A 215 -3.74 16.62 -3.30
N SER A 216 -2.94 15.75 -2.69
CA SER A 216 -3.39 14.48 -2.11
C SER A 216 -4.00 14.66 -0.72
N GLU A 217 -3.36 15.47 0.14
CA GLU A 217 -3.70 15.65 1.55
C GLU A 217 -4.55 16.91 1.77
N LYS A 218 -5.72 16.98 1.11
CA LYS A 218 -6.59 18.18 1.14
C LYS A 218 -7.39 18.32 2.44
N ASP A 219 -7.52 17.22 3.16
CA ASP A 219 -8.21 17.08 4.45
C ASP A 219 -7.38 17.62 5.62
N ILE A 220 -6.07 17.80 5.43
CA ILE A 220 -5.20 18.41 6.43
C ILE A 220 -5.37 19.94 6.37
N ASN A 221 -5.92 20.52 7.44
CA ASN A 221 -6.06 21.97 7.53
C ASN A 221 -4.70 22.65 7.73
N ILE A 222 -4.35 23.56 6.83
CA ILE A 222 -3.08 24.30 6.86
C ILE A 222 -3.32 25.66 7.52
N ASN A 223 -2.52 25.98 8.53
CA ASN A 223 -2.53 27.32 9.12
C ASN A 223 -1.88 28.32 8.16
N HIS A 224 -2.73 29.03 7.41
CA HIS A 224 -2.32 30.01 6.42
C HIS A 224 -1.47 31.14 7.02
N ASN A 225 -1.78 31.59 8.23
CA ASN A 225 -1.02 32.66 8.88
C ASN A 225 0.42 32.21 9.17
N LEU A 226 0.58 31.01 9.71
CA LEU A 226 1.91 30.44 9.95
C LEU A 226 2.70 30.26 8.65
N ALA A 227 2.04 29.86 7.56
CA ALA A 227 2.68 29.75 6.26
C ALA A 227 3.13 31.12 5.72
N ILE A 228 2.29 32.16 5.89
CA ILE A 228 2.62 33.55 5.52
C ILE A 228 3.79 34.05 6.36
N ASP A 229 3.78 33.85 7.68
CA ASP A 229 4.84 34.27 8.59
C ASP A 229 6.18 33.60 8.23
N THR A 230 6.13 32.29 7.95
CA THR A 230 7.30 31.52 7.52
C THR A 230 7.84 32.00 6.18
N PHE A 231 6.95 32.39 5.25
CA PHE A 231 7.35 32.95 3.97
C PHE A 231 7.95 34.36 4.12
N ALA A 232 7.35 35.19 4.97
CA ALA A 232 7.80 36.53 5.28
C ALA A 232 9.20 36.52 5.91
N ALA A 233 9.49 35.55 6.79
CA ALA A 233 10.78 35.40 7.45
C ALA A 233 11.95 35.05 6.49
N LYS A 234 11.70 34.72 5.22
CA LYS A 234 12.77 34.38 4.25
C LYS A 234 13.53 35.59 3.72
N SER A 235 13.00 36.80 3.84
CA SER A 235 13.65 38.02 3.33
C SER A 235 13.13 39.25 4.07
N ASP A 236 14.03 40.19 4.37
CA ASP A 236 13.68 41.44 5.05
C ASP A 236 12.59 42.23 4.31
N LEU A 237 12.62 42.23 2.97
CA LEU A 237 11.59 42.87 2.13
C LEU A 237 10.20 42.24 2.32
N LEU A 238 10.15 40.91 2.43
CA LEU A 238 8.90 40.18 2.63
C LEU A 238 8.37 40.36 4.05
N LYS A 239 9.27 40.43 5.02
CA LYS A 239 8.95 40.71 6.43
C LYS A 239 8.21 42.04 6.57
N ASP A 240 8.76 43.10 5.97
CA ASP A 240 8.17 44.44 5.98
C ASP A 240 6.82 44.50 5.26
N SER A 241 6.65 43.71 4.19
CA SER A 241 5.43 43.72 3.37
C SER A 241 4.29 42.85 3.92
N LEU A 242 4.60 41.80 4.67
CA LEU A 242 3.63 40.76 5.07
C LEU A 242 3.35 40.71 6.57
N LEU A 243 4.28 41.14 7.43
CA LEU A 243 4.10 41.10 8.90
C LEU A 243 3.72 42.45 9.50
N PHE A 244 3.99 43.55 8.81
CA PHE A 244 3.72 44.89 9.30
C PHE A 244 2.54 45.50 8.51
N LYS A 245 1.32 45.22 8.97
CA LYS A 245 0.12 45.93 8.54
C LYS A 245 -0.87 46.06 9.69
#